data_AF-A0A955G104-F1
#
_entry.id   AF-A0A955G104-F1
#
_cell.length_a   1.000
_cell.length_b   1.000
_cell.length_c   1.000
_cell.angle_alpha   90.00
_cell.angle_beta   90.00
_cell.angle_gamma   90.00
#
_symmetry.space_group_name_H-M   'P 1'
#
loop_
_entity.id
_entity.type
_entity.pdbx_description
1 polymer ?
#
loop_
_entity_poly.entity_id
_entity_poly.type
_entity_poly.pdbx_seq_one_letter_code
_entity_poly.pdbx_strand_id
1 'polypeptide(L)'
;SSDSGATWKQETPPSRSWVSVAMSTDGSRLAVAAEAGNIYLASKEGPATATVAMPSLPAGSKDVTAAPAIAGASLSATSMSCYTLTPGATTTYGPDSLTVPEQGVNLLGGIGFKLTCTDTGGTASTAVTLGAAYNDASALRVYKRSGTGPLVDITEQVTIQNETVAGATKTVIRYNLVDGGSLDEDGTADGTITDPIYIGVMNSAATTTPGAAGGSLASTGLNVYVLLALAATLLTSAAVIWRKSAKVPKRVSFR
;
A
#
# COMPACT_ATOMS: atom_id res chain seq x y z
N SER A 1 33.66 -21.20 31.70
CA SER A 1 33.99 -21.51 30.30
C SER A 1 35.43 -21.11 30.04
N SER A 2 36.17 -21.86 29.23
CA SER A 2 37.59 -21.59 28.90
C SER A 2 37.78 -20.50 27.84
N ASP A 3 36.69 -20.06 27.20
CA ASP A 3 36.67 -19.04 26.15
C ASP A 3 35.96 -17.75 26.59
N SER A 4 35.74 -17.57 27.89
CA SER A 4 35.00 -16.42 28.46
C SER A 4 33.59 -16.22 27.88
N GLY A 5 32.94 -17.28 27.38
CA GLY A 5 31.59 -17.19 26.82
C GLY A 5 31.56 -16.78 25.34
N ALA A 6 32.68 -16.89 24.63
CA ALA A 6 32.76 -16.63 23.19
C ALA A 6 31.96 -17.65 22.34
N THR A 7 31.80 -18.88 22.83
CA THR A 7 31.00 -19.92 22.17
C THR A 7 30.00 -20.51 23.17
N TRP A 8 28.71 -20.32 22.88
CA TRP A 8 27.63 -21.02 23.57
C TRP A 8 27.15 -22.14 22.67
N LYS A 9 27.37 -23.39 23.08
CA LYS A 9 26.81 -24.54 22.38
C LYS A 9 25.45 -24.86 22.99
N GLN A 10 24.42 -24.80 22.16
CA GLN A 10 23.10 -25.28 22.53
C GLN A 10 23.16 -26.82 22.69
N GLU A 11 22.80 -27.31 23.86
CA GLU A 11 22.77 -28.75 24.19
C GLU A 11 21.34 -29.22 24.43
N THR A 12 21.05 -30.48 24.15
CA THR A 12 19.78 -31.09 24.54
C THR A 12 19.76 -31.24 26.07
N PRO A 13 18.76 -30.69 26.78
CA PRO A 13 18.71 -30.78 28.23
C PRO A 13 18.60 -32.25 28.67
N PRO A 14 19.37 -32.69 29.68
CA PRO A 14 19.29 -34.06 30.18
C PRO A 14 17.97 -34.30 30.93
N SER A 15 17.51 -35.55 30.96
CA SER A 15 16.39 -35.96 31.84
C SER A 15 16.84 -35.89 33.30
N ARG A 16 16.39 -34.85 34.03
CA ARG A 16 16.72 -34.58 35.43
C ARG A 16 15.49 -34.10 36.19
N SER A 17 15.50 -34.25 37.51
CA SER A 17 14.56 -33.57 38.40
C SER A 17 14.84 -32.06 38.38
N TRP A 18 13.90 -31.26 37.89
CA TRP A 18 14.00 -29.81 37.88
C TRP A 18 13.37 -29.25 39.16
N VAL A 19 14.10 -28.41 39.89
CA VAL A 19 13.69 -27.93 41.23
C VAL A 19 13.32 -26.45 41.25
N SER A 20 13.74 -25.68 40.26
CA SER A 20 13.36 -24.27 40.14
C SER A 20 13.39 -23.79 38.70
N VAL A 21 12.53 -22.82 38.40
CA VAL A 21 12.46 -22.12 37.12
C VAL A 21 12.33 -20.61 37.36
N ALA A 22 13.02 -19.82 36.55
CA ALA A 22 12.87 -18.37 36.48
C ALA A 22 12.84 -17.94 35.01
N MET A 23 11.98 -16.98 34.68
CA MET A 23 11.80 -16.50 33.31
C MET A 23 11.81 -14.97 33.29
N SER A 24 12.29 -14.38 32.20
CA SER A 24 12.13 -12.94 31.95
C SER A 24 10.66 -12.60 31.72
N THR A 25 10.30 -11.34 31.96
CA THR A 25 8.91 -10.85 31.82
C THR A 25 8.35 -11.00 30.40
N ASP A 26 9.22 -10.98 29.39
CA ASP A 26 8.91 -11.16 27.98
C ASP A 26 9.05 -12.60 27.48
N GLY A 27 9.42 -13.55 28.36
CA GLY A 27 9.60 -14.96 28.01
C GLY A 27 10.82 -15.26 27.12
N SER A 28 11.66 -14.27 26.79
CA SER A 28 12.81 -14.46 25.90
C SER A 28 13.99 -15.17 26.59
N ARG A 29 14.01 -15.21 27.93
CA ARG A 29 15.07 -15.86 28.71
C ARG A 29 14.48 -16.75 29.79
N LEU A 30 14.99 -17.96 29.89
CA LEU A 30 14.60 -18.96 30.87
C LEU A 30 15.86 -19.49 31.57
N ALA A 31 15.79 -19.62 32.88
CA ALA A 31 16.78 -20.30 33.70
C ALA A 31 16.10 -21.44 34.46
N VAL A 32 16.65 -22.66 34.36
CA VAL A 32 16.17 -23.83 35.12
C VAL A 32 17.32 -24.43 35.93
N ALA A 33 17.04 -24.85 37.15
CA ALA A 33 18.00 -25.55 38.00
C ALA A 33 17.59 -27.00 38.19
N ALA A 34 18.55 -27.91 37.99
CA ALA A 34 18.38 -29.32 38.28
C ALA A 34 18.72 -29.63 39.75
N GLU A 35 18.00 -30.60 40.33
CA GLU A 35 18.33 -31.17 41.63
C GLU A 35 19.76 -31.70 41.63
N ALA A 36 20.59 -31.21 42.57
CA ALA A 36 22.01 -31.54 42.67
C ALA A 36 22.78 -31.42 41.32
N GLY A 37 22.39 -30.48 40.46
CA GLY A 37 22.93 -30.35 39.11
C GLY A 37 23.23 -28.92 38.67
N ASN A 38 23.43 -28.76 37.35
CA ASN A 38 23.74 -27.47 36.74
C ASN A 38 22.51 -26.57 36.63
N ILE A 39 22.78 -25.28 36.46
CA ILE A 39 21.81 -24.30 35.96
C ILE A 39 21.91 -24.29 34.44
N TYR A 40 20.76 -24.39 33.77
CA TYR A 40 20.66 -24.31 32.32
C TYR A 40 19.97 -22.99 31.97
N LEU A 41 20.55 -22.31 30.98
CA LEU A 41 19.99 -21.10 30.40
C LEU A 41 19.45 -21.45 29.02
N ALA A 42 18.24 -20.98 28.72
CA ALA A 42 17.68 -21.00 27.39
C ALA A 42 17.27 -19.57 27.01
N SER A 43 17.48 -19.22 25.76
CA SER A 43 16.96 -18.00 25.17
C SER A 43 16.02 -18.40 24.04
N LYS A 44 14.77 -17.95 24.10
CA LYS A 44 14.00 -17.76 22.88
C LYS A 44 14.52 -16.45 22.30
N GLU A 45 14.93 -16.41 21.04
CA GLU A 45 15.22 -15.11 20.43
C GLU A 45 14.00 -14.21 20.70
N GLY A 46 14.25 -12.98 21.18
CA GLY A 46 13.17 -12.02 21.38
C GLY A 46 12.41 -11.80 20.07
N PRO A 47 11.31 -11.02 20.08
CA PRO A 47 10.50 -10.91 18.88
C PRO A 47 11.38 -10.42 17.73
N ALA A 48 11.54 -11.27 16.72
CA ALA A 48 12.36 -10.98 15.57
C ALA A 48 11.55 -10.05 14.67
N THR A 49 12.20 -8.99 14.19
CA THR A 49 11.62 -8.09 13.21
C THR A 49 12.24 -8.38 11.85
N ALA A 50 11.45 -8.93 10.93
CA ALA A 50 11.83 -8.92 9.52
C ALA A 50 11.30 -7.66 8.86
N THR A 51 12.13 -7.01 8.06
CA THR A 51 11.74 -5.85 7.25
C THR A 51 12.07 -6.13 5.79
N VAL A 52 11.11 -5.88 4.91
CA VAL A 52 11.30 -5.92 3.47
C VAL A 52 10.87 -4.57 2.91
N ALA A 53 11.76 -3.92 2.16
CA ALA A 53 11.32 -2.90 1.24
C ALA A 53 10.48 -3.62 0.19
N MET A 54 9.27 -3.14 -0.08
CA MET A 54 8.48 -3.72 -1.16
C MET A 54 9.34 -3.73 -2.42
N PRO A 55 9.25 -4.78 -3.26
CA PRO A 55 9.99 -4.78 -4.50
C PRO A 55 9.66 -3.44 -5.15
N SER A 56 10.69 -2.60 -5.33
CA SER A 56 10.57 -1.46 -6.21
C SER A 56 10.00 -2.07 -7.48
N LEU A 57 8.74 -1.74 -7.82
CA LEU A 57 8.11 -2.23 -9.04
C LEU A 57 9.20 -2.26 -10.10
N PRO A 58 9.52 -3.43 -10.71
CA PRO A 58 10.61 -3.52 -11.67
C PRO A 58 10.60 -2.28 -12.55
N ALA A 59 11.72 -1.56 -12.66
CA ALA A 59 11.76 -0.32 -13.42
C ALA A 59 11.32 -0.63 -14.87
N GLY A 60 10.03 -0.38 -15.17
CA GLY A 60 9.38 -0.85 -16.41
C GLY A 60 8.02 -1.51 -16.24
N SER A 61 7.69 -2.12 -15.09
CA SER A 61 6.33 -2.60 -14.78
C SER A 61 5.55 -1.47 -14.10
N LYS A 62 5.19 -0.46 -14.89
CA LYS A 62 4.10 0.44 -14.48
C LYS A 62 2.81 -0.35 -14.55
N ASP A 63 2.26 -0.73 -13.40
CA ASP A 63 0.85 -0.42 -13.25
C ASP A 63 0.79 1.08 -13.00
N VAL A 64 0.34 1.84 -14.00
CA VAL A 64 0.45 3.32 -14.04
C VAL A 64 -0.42 3.98 -12.95
N THR A 65 -1.23 3.20 -12.25
CA THR A 65 -2.31 3.67 -11.37
C THR A 65 -2.08 3.41 -9.88
N ALA A 66 -1.13 2.55 -9.49
CA ALA A 66 -0.73 2.44 -8.08
C ALA A 66 -0.05 3.74 -7.64
N ALA A 67 -0.57 4.38 -6.58
CA ALA A 67 -0.04 5.66 -6.13
C ALA A 67 1.43 5.53 -5.70
N PRO A 68 2.27 6.57 -5.89
CA PRO A 68 3.68 6.57 -5.49
C PRO A 68 3.93 6.15 -4.03
N ALA A 69 2.94 6.36 -3.15
CA ALA A 69 2.96 5.95 -1.76
C ALA A 69 3.09 4.43 -1.55
N ILE A 70 2.60 3.60 -2.47
CA ILE A 70 2.72 2.13 -2.40
C ILE A 70 4.06 1.67 -2.97
N ALA A 71 4.54 2.28 -4.05
CA ALA A 71 5.79 1.91 -4.72
C ALA A 71 7.05 2.11 -3.86
N GLY A 72 7.02 3.05 -2.91
CA GLY A 72 8.11 3.31 -1.96
C GLY A 72 7.89 2.73 -0.56
N ALA A 73 6.90 1.86 -0.39
CA ALA A 73 6.55 1.33 0.91
C ALA A 73 7.54 0.26 1.42
N SER A 74 7.59 0.10 2.73
CA SER A 74 8.26 -1.01 3.39
C SER A 74 7.32 -1.71 4.37
N LEU A 75 7.46 -3.02 4.49
CA LEU A 75 6.72 -3.84 5.43
C LEU A 75 7.69 -4.36 6.48
N SER A 76 7.27 -4.30 7.74
CA SER A 76 7.95 -4.99 8.83
C SER A 76 6.96 -5.86 9.60
N ALA A 77 7.37 -7.08 9.93
CA ALA A 77 6.64 -7.97 10.81
C ALA A 77 7.51 -8.27 12.04
N THR A 78 6.97 -8.02 13.23
CA THR A 78 7.62 -8.28 14.51
C THR A 78 6.88 -9.38 15.23
N SER A 79 7.55 -10.50 15.48
CA SER A 79 6.93 -11.67 16.09
C SER A 79 7.94 -12.62 16.74
N MET A 80 7.46 -13.41 17.70
CA MET A 80 8.17 -14.56 18.26
C MET A 80 8.02 -15.84 17.43
N SER A 81 7.03 -15.91 16.54
CA SER A 81 6.68 -17.12 15.78
C SER A 81 6.49 -16.86 14.29
N CYS A 82 5.83 -15.77 13.90
CA CYS A 82 5.54 -15.39 12.52
C CYS A 82 6.38 -14.19 12.08
N TYR A 83 7.69 -14.40 11.88
CA TYR A 83 8.63 -13.33 11.57
C TYR A 83 9.41 -13.54 10.27
N THR A 84 9.30 -14.69 9.61
CA THR A 84 10.04 -14.92 8.36
C THR A 84 9.20 -14.42 7.19
N LEU A 85 9.60 -13.30 6.59
CA LEU A 85 9.05 -12.85 5.31
C LEU A 85 9.60 -13.74 4.18
N THR A 86 8.73 -14.51 3.53
CA THR A 86 9.15 -15.41 2.46
C THR A 86 9.73 -14.60 1.29
N PRO A 87 11.01 -14.82 0.90
CA PRO A 87 11.61 -14.07 -0.21
C PRO A 87 10.79 -14.24 -1.49
N GLY A 88 10.47 -13.13 -2.16
CA GLY A 88 9.67 -13.13 -3.38
C GLY A 88 8.15 -13.33 -3.17
N ALA A 89 7.69 -13.49 -1.92
CA ALA A 89 6.26 -13.59 -1.61
C ALA A 89 5.59 -12.23 -1.37
N THR A 90 6.28 -11.13 -1.65
CA THR A 90 5.71 -9.78 -1.63
C THR A 90 5.21 -9.39 -3.01
N THR A 91 3.98 -8.91 -3.09
CA THR A 91 3.33 -8.45 -4.32
C THR A 91 2.79 -7.05 -4.12
N THR A 92 2.72 -6.27 -5.19
CA THR A 92 2.05 -4.98 -5.22
C THR A 92 0.85 -5.08 -6.15
N TYR A 93 -0.30 -4.58 -5.69
CA TYR A 93 -1.54 -4.55 -6.45
C TYR A 93 -1.87 -3.12 -6.84
N GLY A 94 -2.23 -2.87 -8.10
CA GLY A 94 -2.81 -1.60 -8.49
C GLY A 94 -4.31 -1.51 -8.19
N PRO A 95 -4.91 -0.32 -8.39
CA PRO A 95 -6.33 -0.09 -8.12
C PRO A 95 -7.30 -0.64 -9.20
N ASP A 96 -6.85 -0.87 -10.43
CA ASP A 96 -7.70 -0.93 -11.64
C ASP A 96 -8.55 -2.20 -11.81
N SER A 97 -8.72 -3.02 -10.77
CA SER A 97 -9.61 -4.20 -10.81
C SER A 97 -10.34 -4.44 -9.50
N LEU A 98 -10.37 -3.44 -8.62
CA LEU A 98 -10.94 -3.55 -7.30
C LEU A 98 -12.03 -2.51 -7.10
N THR A 99 -13.23 -3.00 -6.80
CA THR A 99 -14.34 -2.13 -6.40
C THR A 99 -14.26 -1.92 -4.90
N VAL A 100 -14.10 -0.66 -4.49
CA VAL A 100 -14.20 -0.26 -3.08
C VAL A 100 -15.69 -0.25 -2.69
N PRO A 101 -16.08 -0.81 -1.53
CA PRO A 101 -17.48 -0.85 -1.10
C PRO A 101 -18.05 0.54 -0.77
N GLU A 102 -17.21 1.50 -0.41
CA GLU A 102 -17.61 2.84 0.03
C GLU A 102 -17.48 3.87 -1.10
N GLN A 103 -18.47 4.76 -1.22
CA GLN A 103 -18.42 5.86 -2.19
C GLN A 103 -17.38 6.91 -1.80
N GLY A 104 -16.74 7.51 -2.81
CA GLY A 104 -15.83 8.63 -2.58
C GLY A 104 -14.45 8.23 -2.07
N VAL A 105 -14.07 6.95 -2.14
CA VAL A 105 -12.69 6.51 -1.86
C VAL A 105 -11.94 6.32 -3.17
N ASN A 106 -10.79 6.97 -3.28
CA ASN A 106 -9.81 6.70 -4.32
C ASN A 106 -8.84 5.62 -3.84
N LEU A 107 -8.85 4.46 -4.49
CA LEU A 107 -7.97 3.36 -4.13
C LEU A 107 -6.54 3.65 -4.62
N LEU A 108 -5.56 3.48 -3.74
CA LEU A 108 -4.14 3.73 -4.03
C LEU A 108 -3.43 2.46 -4.52
N GLY A 109 -4.01 1.30 -4.24
CA GLY A 109 -3.45 -0.02 -4.52
C GLY A 109 -3.40 -0.90 -3.28
N GLY A 110 -2.55 -1.92 -3.30
CA GLY A 110 -2.34 -2.83 -2.19
C GLY A 110 -0.98 -3.51 -2.20
N ILE A 111 -0.72 -4.23 -1.12
CA ILE A 111 0.51 -4.92 -0.81
C ILE A 111 0.13 -6.31 -0.33
N GLY A 112 0.58 -7.35 -1.01
CA GLY A 112 0.51 -8.73 -0.56
C GLY A 112 1.83 -9.19 0.01
N PHE A 113 1.79 -10.02 1.04
CA PHE A 113 2.96 -10.68 1.59
C PHE A 113 2.60 -12.02 2.23
N LYS A 114 3.63 -12.84 2.50
CA LYS A 114 3.50 -14.06 3.29
C LYS A 114 4.49 -14.07 4.43
N LEU A 115 4.01 -14.39 5.64
CA LEU A 115 4.84 -14.66 6.79
C LEU A 115 4.81 -16.15 7.09
N THR A 116 5.97 -16.77 7.15
CA THR A 116 6.10 -18.14 7.69
C THR A 116 6.18 -18.08 9.21
N CYS A 117 5.36 -18.92 9.83
CA CYS A 117 5.25 -19.10 11.26
C CYS A 117 5.93 -20.39 11.72
N THR A 118 6.54 -20.36 12.90
CA THR A 118 7.10 -21.57 13.55
C THR A 118 6.02 -22.46 14.17
N ASP A 119 4.89 -21.85 14.56
CA ASP A 119 3.74 -22.50 15.19
C ASP A 119 2.48 -22.13 14.41
N THR A 120 1.56 -23.08 14.24
CA THR A 120 0.23 -22.77 13.68
C THR A 120 -0.56 -21.91 14.67
N GLY A 121 -1.30 -20.93 14.17
CA GLY A 121 -1.98 -19.94 15.00
C GLY A 121 -1.04 -18.87 15.60
N GLY A 122 0.19 -18.77 15.09
CA GLY A 122 1.13 -17.74 15.49
C GLY A 122 0.61 -16.32 15.19
N THR A 123 1.22 -15.32 15.82
CA THR A 123 0.76 -13.91 15.69
C THR A 123 1.90 -13.02 15.22
N ALA A 124 1.61 -11.93 14.51
CA ALA A 124 2.60 -10.95 14.10
C ALA A 124 2.07 -9.52 14.26
N SER A 125 2.88 -8.64 14.84
CA SER A 125 2.63 -7.20 14.76
C SER A 125 3.23 -6.67 13.46
N THR A 126 2.38 -6.21 12.56
CA THR A 126 2.75 -5.80 11.21
C THR A 126 2.68 -4.29 11.08
N ALA A 127 3.68 -3.71 10.42
CA ALA A 127 3.67 -2.30 10.06
C ALA A 127 3.97 -2.12 8.57
N VAL A 128 3.06 -1.43 7.88
CA VAL A 128 3.22 -0.96 6.51
C VAL A 128 3.59 0.52 6.57
N THR A 129 4.84 0.83 6.29
CA THR A 129 5.31 2.22 6.16
C THR A 129 5.18 2.64 4.71
N LEU A 130 4.35 3.65 4.44
CA LEU A 130 4.16 4.16 3.07
C LEU A 130 5.38 4.93 2.58
N GLY A 131 5.53 5.02 1.26
CA GLY A 131 6.61 5.75 0.61
C GLY A 131 6.58 7.27 0.86
N ALA A 132 5.48 7.82 1.38
CA ALA A 132 5.32 9.21 1.75
C ALA A 132 4.38 9.37 2.97
N ALA A 133 4.36 10.56 3.57
CA ALA A 133 3.37 10.91 4.57
C ALA A 133 2.11 11.50 3.93
N TYR A 134 0.96 11.21 4.52
CA TYR A 134 -0.33 11.86 4.26
C TYR A 134 -0.58 12.92 5.32
N ASN A 135 -0.87 14.15 4.89
CA ASN A 135 -1.12 15.27 5.81
C ASN A 135 -2.31 15.00 6.74
N ASP A 136 -3.34 14.33 6.20
CA ASP A 136 -4.48 13.85 6.96
C ASP A 136 -4.49 12.31 6.93
N ALA A 137 -3.92 11.70 7.98
CA ALA A 137 -3.94 10.25 8.14
C ALA A 137 -5.36 9.71 8.38
N SER A 138 -6.32 10.53 8.85
CA SER A 138 -7.70 10.10 9.09
C SER A 138 -8.52 9.94 7.81
N ALA A 139 -8.06 10.54 6.71
CA ALA A 139 -8.63 10.36 5.39
C ALA A 139 -8.25 9.01 4.75
N LEU A 140 -7.25 8.30 5.29
CA LEU A 140 -6.87 6.99 4.79
C LEU A 140 -7.89 5.93 5.17
N ARG A 141 -8.06 4.98 4.27
CA ARG A 141 -8.89 3.78 4.47
C ARG A 141 -8.06 2.55 4.18
N VAL A 142 -8.29 1.50 4.96
CA VAL A 142 -7.53 0.26 4.87
C VAL A 142 -8.50 -0.89 4.68
N TYR A 143 -8.19 -1.76 3.72
CA TYR A 143 -9.06 -2.84 3.32
C TYR A 143 -8.34 -4.18 3.28
N LYS A 144 -9.11 -5.25 3.50
CA LYS A 144 -8.74 -6.63 3.20
C LYS A 144 -9.55 -7.16 2.04
N ARG A 145 -9.09 -8.28 1.48
CA ARG A 145 -9.81 -9.07 0.50
C ARG A 145 -9.64 -10.54 0.86
N SER A 146 -10.65 -11.35 0.58
CA SER A 146 -10.50 -12.81 0.57
C SER A 146 -10.59 -13.30 -0.87
N GLY A 147 -9.48 -13.81 -1.41
CA GLY A 147 -9.40 -14.32 -2.78
C GLY A 147 -9.84 -13.27 -3.80
N THR A 148 -10.83 -13.60 -4.63
CA THR A 148 -11.39 -12.69 -5.63
C THR A 148 -12.60 -11.88 -5.13
N GLY A 149 -12.94 -11.94 -3.84
CA GLY A 149 -14.10 -11.28 -3.24
C GLY A 149 -14.02 -9.75 -3.22
N PRO A 150 -15.06 -9.05 -2.74
CA PRO A 150 -15.03 -7.61 -2.57
C PRO A 150 -14.03 -7.19 -1.49
N LEU A 151 -13.61 -5.91 -1.53
CA LEU A 151 -12.85 -5.32 -0.43
C LEU A 151 -13.73 -5.16 0.82
N VAL A 152 -13.14 -5.40 1.98
CA VAL A 152 -13.77 -5.23 3.30
C VAL A 152 -12.98 -4.18 4.07
N ASP A 153 -13.66 -3.16 4.59
CA ASP A 153 -13.04 -2.09 5.37
C ASP A 153 -12.60 -2.60 6.74
N ILE A 154 -11.33 -2.39 7.05
CA ILE A 154 -10.70 -2.73 8.33
C ILE A 154 -10.03 -1.52 8.99
N THR A 155 -10.38 -0.30 8.59
CA THR A 155 -9.74 0.95 9.05
C THR A 155 -9.77 1.07 10.58
N GLU A 156 -10.86 0.64 11.23
CA GLU A 156 -11.01 0.64 12.69
C GLU A 156 -10.20 -0.46 13.41
N GLN A 157 -9.64 -1.41 12.67
CA GLN A 157 -8.80 -2.50 13.20
C GLN A 157 -7.30 -2.20 13.09
N VAL A 158 -6.95 -1.06 12.51
CA VAL A 158 -5.56 -0.64 12.30
C VAL A 158 -5.28 0.69 12.97
N THR A 159 -4.02 0.95 13.27
CA THR A 159 -3.54 2.27 13.67
C THR A 159 -2.86 2.94 12.49
N ILE A 160 -3.23 4.19 12.19
CA ILE A 160 -2.62 4.98 11.10
C ILE A 160 -2.00 6.23 11.71
N GLN A 161 -0.68 6.37 11.63
CA GLN A 161 0.04 7.50 12.23
C GLN A 161 1.18 7.99 11.35
N ASN A 162 1.49 9.29 11.44
CA ASN A 162 2.69 9.85 10.82
C ASN A 162 3.85 9.75 11.80
N GLU A 163 4.96 9.17 11.36
CA GLU A 163 6.14 8.92 12.17
C GLU A 163 7.43 9.25 11.42
N THR A 164 8.52 9.47 12.16
CA THR A 164 9.83 9.68 11.56
C THR A 164 10.51 8.34 11.32
N VAL A 165 10.64 7.95 10.05
CA VAL A 165 11.30 6.72 9.62
C VAL A 165 12.52 7.09 8.78
N ALA A 166 13.71 6.66 9.20
CA ALA A 166 14.99 6.98 8.55
C ALA A 166 15.19 8.49 8.28
N GLY A 167 14.74 9.35 9.20
CA GLY A 167 14.88 10.81 9.11
C GLY A 167 13.83 11.53 8.24
N ALA A 168 12.86 10.80 7.67
CA ALA A 168 11.75 11.38 6.92
C ALA A 168 10.40 11.06 7.58
N THR A 169 9.47 12.01 7.56
CA THR A 169 8.09 11.75 7.99
C THR A 169 7.40 10.83 6.98
N LYS A 170 6.87 9.70 7.45
CA LYS A 170 6.11 8.70 6.68
C LYS A 170 4.81 8.37 7.39
N THR A 171 3.78 7.96 6.65
CA THR A 171 2.59 7.37 7.27
C THR A 171 2.82 5.88 7.49
N VAL A 172 2.54 5.39 8.69
CA VAL A 172 2.68 4.01 9.10
C VAL A 172 1.32 3.45 9.50
N ILE A 173 0.97 2.31 8.92
CA ILE A 173 -0.25 1.55 9.21
C ILE A 173 0.16 0.31 10.01
N ARG A 174 -0.38 0.13 11.21
CA ARG A 174 -0.04 -0.96 12.13
C ARG A 174 -1.26 -1.80 12.47
N TYR A 175 -1.08 -3.12 12.46
CA TYR A 175 -2.15 -4.05 12.80
C TYR A 175 -1.57 -5.40 13.20
N ASN A 176 -2.37 -6.20 13.91
CA ASN A 176 -1.96 -7.51 14.38
C ASN A 176 -2.58 -8.60 13.51
N LEU A 177 -1.74 -9.55 13.11
CA LEU A 177 -2.11 -10.72 12.34
C LEU A 177 -2.05 -11.96 13.20
N VAL A 178 -2.87 -12.94 12.85
CA VAL A 178 -2.91 -14.28 13.43
C VAL A 178 -3.01 -15.25 12.27
N ASP A 179 -2.18 -16.28 12.24
CA ASP A 179 -2.26 -17.41 11.30
C ASP A 179 -3.60 -18.14 11.50
N GLY A 180 -4.44 -18.15 10.48
CA GLY A 180 -5.84 -18.57 10.56
C GLY A 180 -6.81 -17.56 11.19
N GLY A 181 -6.37 -16.31 11.39
CA GLY A 181 -7.22 -15.23 11.88
C GLY A 181 -8.11 -14.61 10.80
N SER A 182 -8.98 -13.69 11.20
CA SER A 182 -9.88 -12.98 10.27
C SER A 182 -9.18 -12.01 9.32
N LEU A 183 -7.93 -11.65 9.62
CA LEU A 183 -7.08 -10.80 8.77
C LEU A 183 -6.06 -11.61 7.97
N ASP A 184 -6.12 -12.93 8.08
CA ASP A 184 -5.38 -13.86 7.24
C ASP A 184 -6.27 -14.25 6.04
N GLU A 185 -5.76 -14.14 4.83
CA GLU A 185 -6.58 -14.21 3.61
C GLU A 185 -7.28 -15.56 3.43
N ASP A 186 -6.55 -16.64 3.75
CA ASP A 186 -7.06 -18.01 3.66
C ASP A 186 -7.79 -18.46 4.93
N GLY A 187 -7.71 -17.66 6.01
CA GLY A 187 -8.34 -17.91 7.29
C GLY A 187 -7.99 -19.27 7.90
N THR A 188 -6.90 -19.91 7.47
CA THR A 188 -6.51 -21.25 7.90
C THR A 188 -5.24 -21.20 8.72
N ALA A 189 -5.24 -21.81 9.91
CA ALA A 189 -4.02 -21.92 10.71
C ALA A 189 -3.11 -23.02 10.16
N ASP A 190 -2.27 -22.68 9.19
CA ASP A 190 -1.42 -23.62 8.45
C ASP A 190 0.09 -23.35 8.61
N GLY A 191 0.45 -22.40 9.46
CA GLY A 191 1.82 -21.96 9.67
C GLY A 191 2.25 -20.87 8.68
N THR A 192 1.32 -20.32 7.90
CA THR A 192 1.58 -19.22 6.96
C THR A 192 0.48 -18.17 7.05
N ILE A 193 0.85 -16.95 7.44
CA ILE A 193 -0.06 -15.81 7.26
C ILE A 193 0.08 -15.34 5.81
N THR A 194 -0.99 -15.48 5.01
CA THR A 194 -1.09 -14.93 3.67
C THR A 194 -1.91 -13.64 3.73
N ASP A 195 -1.29 -12.49 3.55
CA ASP A 195 -1.97 -11.21 3.83
C ASP A 195 -1.80 -10.15 2.72
N PRO A 196 -2.85 -9.89 1.93
CA PRO A 196 -2.98 -8.68 1.14
C PRO A 196 -3.70 -7.57 1.92
N ILE A 197 -3.07 -6.41 1.97
CA ILE A 197 -3.64 -5.17 2.50
C ILE A 197 -3.78 -4.12 1.39
N TYR A 198 -4.93 -3.49 1.30
CA TYR A 198 -5.22 -2.45 0.31
C TYR A 198 -5.46 -1.11 1.01
N ILE A 199 -5.08 -0.03 0.36
CA ILE A 199 -5.11 1.31 0.95
C ILE A 199 -5.81 2.25 -0.01
N GLY A 200 -6.75 3.03 0.52
CA GLY A 200 -7.45 4.08 -0.20
C GLY A 200 -7.38 5.40 0.55
N VAL A 201 -7.89 6.46 -0.09
CA VAL A 201 -8.03 7.79 0.51
C VAL A 201 -9.42 8.35 0.20
N MET A 202 -10.10 8.93 1.19
CA MET A 202 -11.37 9.62 0.95
C MET A 202 -11.18 10.90 0.14
N ASN A 203 -11.98 11.08 -0.91
CA ASN A 203 -11.98 12.22 -1.83
C ASN A 203 -12.37 13.56 -1.17
N SER A 204 -12.84 13.54 0.08
CA SER A 204 -12.98 14.74 0.91
C SER A 204 -11.63 15.37 1.29
N ALA A 205 -10.51 14.69 1.01
CA ALA A 205 -9.14 15.21 1.08
C ALA A 205 -8.65 15.77 -0.27
N ALA A 206 -9.56 16.14 -1.19
CA ALA A 206 -9.19 16.94 -2.36
C ALA A 206 -8.56 18.25 -1.88
N THR A 207 -7.23 18.35 -2.01
CA THR A 207 -6.46 19.58 -1.89
C THR A 207 -7.19 20.71 -2.60
N THR A 208 -7.70 21.67 -1.84
CA THR A 208 -7.86 23.03 -2.35
C THR A 208 -6.45 23.57 -2.54
N THR A 209 -5.90 23.42 -3.74
CA THR A 209 -4.75 24.22 -4.18
C THR A 209 -5.11 25.70 -3.98
N PRO A 210 -4.34 26.50 -3.22
CA PRO A 210 -4.54 27.94 -3.21
C PRO A 210 -4.16 28.48 -4.59
N GLY A 211 -5.17 28.78 -5.40
CA GLY A 211 -5.06 29.59 -6.61
C GLY A 211 -4.69 28.84 -7.89
N ALA A 212 -5.70 28.32 -8.58
CA ALA A 212 -5.81 28.41 -10.04
C ALA A 212 -7.26 28.16 -10.44
N ALA A 213 -7.96 29.22 -10.84
CA ALA A 213 -9.26 29.10 -11.49
C ALA A 213 -9.04 28.41 -12.85
N GLY A 214 -9.55 27.19 -13.00
CA GLY A 214 -9.51 26.44 -14.25
C GLY A 214 -10.52 25.31 -14.18
N GLY A 215 -11.73 25.56 -14.65
CA GLY A 215 -12.80 24.56 -14.67
C GLY A 215 -12.42 23.35 -15.53
N SER A 216 -12.61 22.16 -14.98
CA SER A 216 -12.61 20.92 -15.75
C SER A 216 -13.94 20.21 -15.48
N LEU A 217 -14.87 20.36 -16.43
CA LEU A 217 -16.10 19.59 -16.47
C LEU A 217 -15.75 18.14 -16.84
N ALA A 218 -16.50 17.19 -16.27
CA ALA A 218 -16.35 15.77 -16.51
C ALA A 218 -16.36 15.44 -18.02
N SER A 219 -15.42 14.59 -18.44
CA SER A 219 -15.35 14.02 -19.78
C SER A 219 -16.59 13.18 -20.08
N THR A 220 -17.60 13.76 -20.73
CA THR A 220 -18.61 12.96 -21.43
C THR A 220 -18.01 12.57 -22.77
N GLY A 221 -17.78 11.27 -22.97
CA GLY A 221 -17.16 10.72 -24.17
C GLY A 221 -18.02 10.87 -25.43
N LEU A 222 -18.19 12.11 -25.93
CA LEU A 222 -18.77 12.39 -27.23
C LEU A 222 -17.68 12.82 -28.23
N ASN A 223 -17.66 12.07 -29.33
CA ASN A 223 -16.70 12.11 -30.43
C ASN A 223 -16.85 13.39 -31.29
N VAL A 224 -15.76 14.16 -31.46
CA VAL A 224 -15.73 15.50 -32.11
C VAL A 224 -15.76 15.45 -33.65
N TYR A 225 -16.13 14.33 -34.28
CA TYR A 225 -16.17 14.22 -35.75
C TYR A 225 -17.58 14.19 -36.37
N VAL A 226 -18.56 14.91 -35.83
CA VAL A 226 -19.75 15.29 -36.61
C VAL A 226 -20.29 16.60 -36.05
N LEU A 227 -20.29 17.66 -36.86
CA LEU A 227 -21.32 18.73 -36.93
C LEU A 227 -20.81 19.94 -37.74
N LEU A 228 -20.95 19.87 -39.06
CA LEU A 228 -21.08 21.06 -39.91
C LEU A 228 -22.08 20.76 -41.02
N ALA A 229 -23.34 21.17 -40.82
CA ALA A 229 -24.23 21.61 -41.90
C ALA A 229 -25.59 22.09 -41.37
N LEU A 230 -25.94 23.30 -41.81
CA LEU A 230 -27.29 23.83 -42.07
C LEU A 230 -28.16 24.31 -40.90
N ALA A 231 -28.18 25.64 -40.71
CA ALA A 231 -29.43 26.43 -40.75
C ALA A 231 -29.11 27.94 -40.68
N ALA A 232 -29.31 28.67 -41.78
CA ALA A 232 -29.49 30.12 -41.74
C ALA A 232 -30.61 30.52 -42.70
N THR A 233 -31.68 31.03 -42.11
CA THR A 233 -32.95 31.39 -42.72
C THR A 233 -32.94 32.79 -43.34
N LEU A 234 -33.56 32.85 -44.51
CA LEU A 234 -34.17 33.93 -45.28
C LEU A 234 -34.66 35.21 -44.55
N LEU A 235 -34.28 36.38 -45.11
CA LEU A 235 -35.07 37.55 -45.57
C LEU A 235 -34.56 38.93 -45.09
N THR A 236 -34.15 39.77 -46.04
CA THR A 236 -34.82 41.04 -46.36
C THR A 236 -34.22 41.66 -47.63
N SER A 237 -35.12 42.09 -48.51
CA SER A 237 -34.90 42.73 -49.81
C SER A 237 -34.67 44.24 -49.68
N ALA A 238 -33.71 44.80 -50.42
CA ALA A 238 -33.81 46.15 -50.98
C ALA A 238 -32.85 46.32 -52.17
N ALA A 239 -33.43 46.65 -53.31
CA ALA A 239 -32.76 46.86 -54.58
C ALA A 239 -32.07 48.24 -54.63
N VAL A 240 -30.88 48.32 -55.24
CA VAL A 240 -30.51 49.44 -56.10
C VAL A 240 -29.65 48.93 -57.26
N ILE A 241 -30.25 48.94 -58.44
CA ILE A 241 -29.61 48.84 -59.75
C ILE A 241 -28.95 50.18 -60.02
N TRP A 242 -27.67 50.24 -60.35
CA TRP A 242 -27.17 51.19 -61.35
C TRP A 242 -25.98 50.61 -62.12
N ARG A 243 -26.25 50.26 -63.37
CA ARG A 243 -25.25 49.96 -64.40
C ARG A 243 -24.59 51.27 -64.83
N LYS A 244 -23.25 51.33 -64.85
CA LYS A 244 -22.53 51.99 -65.96
C LYS A 244 -21.25 51.24 -66.28
N SER A 245 -21.29 50.59 -67.44
CA SER A 245 -20.13 50.09 -68.16
C SER A 245 -19.32 51.26 -68.70
N ALA A 246 -18.00 51.24 -68.51
CA ALA A 246 -17.07 51.88 -69.43
C ALA A 246 -15.77 51.05 -69.47
N LYS A 247 -15.52 50.44 -70.64
CA LYS A 247 -14.32 49.69 -70.99
C LYS A 247 -13.21 50.68 -71.41
N VAL A 248 -11.98 50.47 -70.87
CA VAL A 248 -10.66 50.34 -71.58
C VAL A 248 -10.12 51.61 -72.31
N PRO A 249 -8.80 51.85 -72.56
CA PRO A 249 -7.59 50.99 -72.46
C PRO A 249 -6.32 51.54 -71.75
N LYS A 250 -5.42 50.57 -71.54
CA LYS A 250 -3.94 50.58 -71.54
C LYS A 250 -3.22 51.80 -72.15
N ARG A 251 -2.10 52.20 -71.54
CA ARG A 251 -0.72 52.39 -72.09
C ARG A 251 0.18 52.80 -70.90
N VAL A 252 1.49 52.57 -70.79
CA VAL A 252 2.59 51.83 -71.45
C VAL A 252 3.78 51.95 -70.47
N SER A 253 4.70 50.98 -70.51
CA SER A 253 5.94 50.83 -69.74
C SER A 253 7.07 51.81 -70.17
N PHE A 254 8.27 51.56 -69.61
CA PHE A 254 9.62 52.13 -69.81
C PHE A 254 9.99 53.14 -68.71
N ARG A 255 11.10 53.00 -67.99
CA ARG A 255 12.35 52.23 -68.14
C ARG A 255 12.87 51.84 -66.76
#